data_AF-A0A351Z5P0-F1
#
_entry.id   AF-A0A351Z5P0-F1
#
_cell.length_a   1.000
_cell.length_b   1.000
_cell.length_c   1.000
_cell.angle_alpha   90.00
_cell.angle_beta   90.00
_cell.angle_gamma   90.00
#
_symmetry.space_group_name_H-M   'P 1'
#
loop_
_entity.id
_entity.type
_entity.pdbx_description
1 polymer ?
#
loop_
_entity_poly.entity_id
_entity_poly.type
_entity_poly.pdbx_seq_one_letter_code
_entity_poly.pdbx_strand_id
1 'polypeptide(L)'
;VNCILCACCYGACPVLAREPEYIGPAAAAKLERFVLDSRDERPAAALDILNHEKGVWGCDTVFRCIDACPKDVRPTDAIVGLRKEIVKHRFRKMLGKVKDET
;
A
#
# COMPACT_ATOMS: atom_id res chain seq x y z
N VAL A 1 8.96 -4.74 -7.81
CA VAL A 1 7.72 -4.37 -8.54
C VAL A 1 8.05 -3.80 -9.91
N ASN A 2 7.56 -4.45 -10.96
CA ASN A 2 7.74 -4.09 -12.38
C ASN A 2 6.58 -3.24 -12.94
N CYS A 3 5.93 -2.47 -12.07
CA CYS A 3 4.83 -1.57 -12.45
C CYS A 3 5.33 -0.50 -13.41
N ILE A 4 4.60 -0.29 -14.51
CA ILE A 4 4.89 0.71 -15.56
C ILE A 4 4.00 1.95 -15.48
N LEU A 5 3.26 2.11 -14.37
CA LEU A 5 2.35 3.24 -14.12
C LEU A 5 1.28 3.44 -15.22
N CYS A 6 0.83 2.35 -15.86
CA CYS A 6 -0.19 2.41 -16.92
C CYS A 6 -1.62 2.65 -16.41
N ALA A 7 -1.84 2.65 -15.10
CA ALA A 7 -3.15 2.82 -14.45
C ALA A 7 -4.26 1.79 -14.78
N CYS A 8 -3.96 0.69 -15.50
CA CYS A 8 -4.97 -0.37 -15.77
C CYS A 8 -5.65 -0.89 -14.50
N CYS A 9 -4.88 -1.05 -13.43
CA CYS A 9 -5.40 -1.46 -12.13
C CYS A 9 -6.33 -0.44 -11.46
N TYR A 10 -6.21 0.87 -11.77
CA TYR A 10 -7.14 1.89 -11.29
C TYR A 10 -8.47 1.76 -12.00
N GLY A 11 -8.44 1.68 -13.34
CA GLY A 11 -9.65 1.51 -14.15
C GLY A 11 -10.42 0.22 -13.84
N ALA A 12 -9.72 -0.84 -13.43
CA ALA A 12 -10.34 -2.12 -13.07
C ALA A 12 -10.91 -2.17 -11.63
N CYS A 13 -10.51 -1.25 -10.75
CA CYS A 13 -10.86 -1.31 -9.34
C CYS A 13 -12.25 -0.71 -9.06
N PRO A 14 -13.23 -1.49 -8.57
CA PRO A 14 -14.57 -0.96 -8.29
C PRO A 14 -14.61 -0.04 -7.07
N VAL A 15 -13.62 -0.12 -6.16
CA VAL A 15 -13.52 0.81 -5.02
C VAL A 15 -13.33 2.23 -5.51
N LEU A 16 -12.44 2.45 -6.49
CA LEU A 16 -12.17 3.78 -7.05
C LEU A 16 -13.39 4.39 -7.75
N ALA A 17 -14.32 3.55 -8.24
CA ALA A 17 -15.55 4.03 -8.84
C ALA A 17 -16.54 4.62 -7.83
N ARG A 18 -16.52 4.14 -6.58
CA ARG A 18 -17.43 4.61 -5.51
C ARG A 18 -16.76 5.53 -4.47
N GLU A 19 -15.44 5.41 -4.32
CA GLU A 19 -14.62 6.17 -3.37
C GLU A 19 -13.40 6.73 -4.12
N PRO A 20 -13.54 7.89 -4.78
CA PRO A 20 -12.48 8.49 -5.59
C PRO A 20 -11.24 8.92 -4.78
N GLU A 21 -11.38 9.09 -3.46
CA GLU A 21 -10.27 9.47 -2.58
C GLU A 21 -9.43 8.25 -2.16
N TYR A 22 -9.85 7.02 -2.48
CA TYR A 22 -9.05 5.84 -2.25
C TYR A 22 -7.73 5.95 -3.03
N ILE A 23 -6.58 5.79 -2.36
CA ILE A 23 -5.26 5.98 -2.97
C ILE A 23 -5.00 5.06 -4.17
N GLY A 24 -5.67 3.90 -4.20
CA GLY A 24 -5.64 2.98 -5.32
C GLY A 24 -4.49 1.95 -5.31
N PRO A 25 -4.56 0.95 -6.20
CA PRO A 25 -3.68 -0.20 -6.17
C PRO A 25 -2.22 0.09 -6.55
N ALA A 26 -1.95 0.88 -7.60
CA ALA A 26 -0.55 1.09 -8.01
C ALA A 26 0.25 1.92 -7.01
N ALA A 27 -0.37 2.91 -6.35
CA ALA A 27 0.28 3.69 -5.31
C ALA A 27 0.72 2.79 -4.13
N ALA A 28 -0.18 1.91 -3.65
CA ALA A 28 0.16 0.95 -2.60
C ALA A 28 1.28 -0.02 -3.02
N ALA A 29 1.18 -0.61 -4.23
CA ALA A 29 2.22 -1.50 -4.75
C ALA A 29 3.59 -0.82 -4.90
N LYS A 30 3.60 0.48 -5.22
CA LYS A 30 4.82 1.26 -5.31
C LYS A 30 5.39 1.56 -3.92
N LEU A 31 4.56 1.90 -2.94
CA LEU A 31 5.03 2.13 -1.57
C LEU A 31 5.62 0.86 -0.96
N GLU A 32 4.95 -0.29 -1.10
CA GLU A 32 5.44 -1.55 -0.53
C GLU A 32 6.84 -1.89 -1.03
N ARG A 33 7.12 -1.66 -2.33
CA ARG A 33 8.48 -1.82 -2.88
C ARG A 33 9.53 -1.10 -2.03
N PHE A 34 9.23 0.12 -1.61
CA PHE A 34 10.16 0.93 -0.84
C PHE A 34 10.23 0.49 0.63
N VAL A 35 9.09 0.17 1.23
CA VAL A 35 9.02 -0.36 2.60
C VAL A 35 9.83 -1.66 2.76
N LEU A 36 9.92 -2.47 1.70
CA LEU A 36 10.68 -3.72 1.68
C LEU A 36 12.12 -3.58 1.17
N ASP A 37 12.54 -2.40 0.67
CA ASP A 37 13.89 -2.18 0.18
C ASP A 37 14.81 -1.86 1.37
N SER A 38 15.80 -2.72 1.64
CA SER A 38 16.72 -2.54 2.77
C SER A 38 17.62 -1.30 2.65
N ARG A 39 17.65 -0.66 1.48
CA ARG A 39 18.39 0.59 1.24
C ARG A 39 17.53 1.83 1.47
N ASP A 40 16.23 1.66 1.70
CA ASP A 40 15.33 2.77 1.95
C ASP A 40 15.47 3.23 3.40
N GLU A 41 16.01 4.44 3.58
CA GLU A 41 16.26 5.04 4.90
C GLU A 41 15.12 5.96 5.36
N ARG A 42 13.99 5.98 4.65
CA ARG A 42 12.89 6.88 5.04
C ARG A 42 12.30 6.45 6.39
N PRO A 43 11.86 7.42 7.21
CA PRO A 43 11.21 7.12 8.47
C PRO A 43 10.00 6.21 8.26
N ALA A 44 9.81 5.26 9.17
CA ALA A 44 8.65 4.38 9.17
C ALA A 44 7.31 5.15 9.28
N ALA A 45 7.35 6.43 9.68
CA ALA A 45 6.22 7.37 9.61
C ALA A 45 5.61 7.49 8.19
N ALA A 46 6.36 7.14 7.13
CA ALA A 46 5.80 7.05 5.77
C ALA A 46 4.65 6.03 5.67
N LEU A 47 4.60 5.03 6.57
CA LEU A 47 3.48 4.08 6.68
C LEU A 47 2.21 4.75 7.21
N ASP A 48 2.34 5.78 8.05
CA ASP A 48 1.20 6.48 8.64
C ASP A 48 0.43 7.30 7.59
N ILE A 49 1.13 7.75 6.53
CA ILE A 49 0.51 8.48 5.41
C ILE A 49 -0.62 7.67 4.76
N LEU A 50 -0.49 6.34 4.68
CA LEU A 50 -1.52 5.48 4.11
C LEU A 50 -2.35 4.73 5.17
N ASN A 51 -2.13 5.00 6.45
CA ASN A 51 -2.81 4.34 7.55
C ASN A 51 -4.15 5.02 7.90
N HIS A 52 -5.04 5.10 6.90
CA HIS A 52 -6.39 5.66 7.07
C HIS A 52 -7.38 4.91 6.15
N GLU A 53 -8.68 5.17 6.34
CA GLU A 53 -9.76 4.45 5.64
C GLU A 53 -9.62 4.53 4.11
N LYS A 54 -9.34 5.72 3.57
CA LYS A 54 -9.06 5.94 2.14
C LYS A 54 -7.64 5.51 1.71
N GLY A 55 -6.82 5.02 2.64
CA GLY A 55 -5.45 4.57 2.44
C GLY A 55 -5.42 3.07 2.12
N VAL A 56 -4.51 2.30 2.72
CA VAL A 56 -4.44 0.83 2.49
C VAL A 56 -5.69 0.09 2.94
N TRP A 57 -6.49 0.68 3.84
CA TRP A 57 -7.68 0.07 4.41
C TRP A 57 -8.88 0.10 3.46
N GLY A 58 -8.89 0.99 2.46
CA GLY A 58 -9.99 1.12 1.50
C GLY A 58 -10.09 -0.02 0.48
N CYS A 59 -9.08 -0.90 0.40
CA CYS A 59 -9.13 -2.05 -0.50
C CYS A 59 -10.05 -3.16 0.03
N ASP A 60 -11.10 -3.48 -0.74
CA ASP A 60 -12.01 -4.59 -0.47
C ASP A 60 -11.46 -5.98 -0.84
N THR A 61 -10.22 -6.06 -1.35
CA THR A 61 -9.61 -7.33 -1.80
C THR A 61 -10.44 -8.07 -2.86
N VAL A 62 -10.94 -7.34 -3.86
CA VAL A 62 -11.69 -7.92 -5.01
C VAL A 62 -10.80 -8.39 -6.17
N PHE A 63 -9.48 -8.28 -6.03
CA PHE A 63 -8.42 -8.80 -6.92
C PHE A 63 -8.41 -8.36 -8.39
N ARG A 64 -9.37 -7.58 -8.88
CA ARG A 64 -9.40 -7.07 -10.28
C ARG A 64 -8.15 -6.34 -10.75
N CYS A 65 -7.44 -5.69 -9.83
CA CYS A 65 -6.18 -5.01 -10.14
C CYS A 65 -5.04 -5.97 -10.51
N ILE A 66 -5.10 -7.23 -10.08
CA ILE A 66 -4.17 -8.30 -10.47
C ILE A 66 -4.50 -8.75 -11.89
N ASP A 67 -5.76 -9.10 -12.15
CA ASP A 67 -6.22 -9.59 -13.46
C ASP A 67 -5.98 -8.57 -14.58
N ALA A 68 -6.14 -7.28 -14.28
CA ALA A 68 -5.96 -6.21 -15.25
C ALA A 68 -4.49 -5.81 -15.48
N CYS A 69 -3.52 -6.34 -14.71
CA CYS A 69 -2.15 -5.88 -14.80
C CYS A 69 -1.41 -6.50 -16.00
N PRO A 70 -0.93 -5.72 -16.98
CA PRO A 70 -0.21 -6.27 -18.14
C PRO A 70 1.23 -6.71 -17.83
N LYS A 71 1.67 -6.53 -16.58
CA LYS A 71 3.03 -6.82 -16.09
C LYS A 71 3.04 -7.81 -14.92
N ASP A 72 1.92 -8.47 -14.67
CA ASP A 72 1.76 -9.47 -13.60
C ASP A 72 2.14 -8.94 -12.20
N VAL A 73 1.99 -7.62 -12.00
CA VAL A 73 2.11 -7.04 -10.66
C VAL A 73 0.90 -7.49 -9.87
N ARG A 74 1.09 -7.73 -8.57
CA ARG A 74 0.05 -8.18 -7.64
C ARG A 74 -0.26 -7.10 -6.59
N PRO A 75 -0.99 -6.01 -6.92
CA PRO A 75 -1.20 -4.91 -5.99
C PRO A 75 -1.95 -5.28 -4.71
N THR A 76 -2.88 -6.24 -4.77
CA THR A 76 -3.63 -6.66 -3.57
C THR A 76 -2.70 -7.30 -2.54
N ASP A 77 -1.77 -8.15 -2.96
CA ASP A 77 -0.76 -8.74 -2.09
C ASP A 77 0.07 -7.64 -1.42
N ALA A 78 0.44 -6.62 -2.19
CA ALA A 78 1.20 -5.49 -1.70
C ALA A 78 0.45 -4.65 -0.64
N ILE A 79 -0.84 -4.42 -0.88
CA ILE A 79 -1.72 -3.75 0.09
C ILE A 79 -1.80 -4.55 1.39
N VAL A 80 -1.94 -5.88 1.30
CA VAL A 80 -1.97 -6.75 2.49
C VAL A 80 -0.62 -6.75 3.21
N GLY A 81 0.50 -6.73 2.49
CA GLY A 81 1.83 -6.57 3.06
C GLY A 81 1.97 -5.27 3.86
N LEU A 82 1.55 -4.14 3.28
CA LEU A 82 1.54 -2.85 3.98
C LEU A 82 0.66 -2.85 5.22
N ARG A 83 -0.54 -3.46 5.18
CA ARG A 83 -1.39 -3.62 6.38
C ARG A 83 -0.66 -4.34 7.51
N LYS A 84 0.11 -5.39 7.19
CA LYS A 84 0.91 -6.12 8.18
C LYS A 84 2.03 -5.25 8.75
N GLU A 85 2.74 -4.51 7.90
CA GLU A 85 3.81 -3.60 8.36
C GLU A 85 3.27 -2.46 9.24
N ILE A 86 2.11 -1.89 8.91
CA ILE A 86 1.43 -0.90 9.76
C ILE A 86 1.09 -1.48 11.13
N VAL A 87 0.50 -2.69 11.19
CA VAL A 87 0.16 -3.35 12.46
C VAL A 87 1.43 -3.63 13.28
N LYS A 88 2.49 -4.14 12.64
CA LYS A 88 3.79 -4.36 13.30
C LYS A 88 4.40 -3.05 13.81
N HIS A 89 4.36 -1.99 13.01
CA HIS A 89 4.88 -0.67 13.38
C HIS A 89 4.14 -0.12 14.60
N ARG A 90 2.80 -0.14 14.58
CA ARG A 90 1.96 0.26 15.71
C ARG A 90 2.25 -0.55 16.98
N PHE A 91 2.45 -1.86 16.84
CA PHE A 91 2.80 -2.71 17.97
C PHE A 91 4.20 -2.38 18.54
N ARG A 92 5.20 -2.15 17.68
CA ARG A 92 6.55 -1.75 18.13
C ARG A 92 6.56 -0.38 18.82
N LYS A 93 5.74 0.56 18.33
CA LYS A 93 5.53 1.87 18.97
C LYS A 93 4.88 1.73 20.34
N MET A 94 3.83 0.91 20.45
CA MET A 94 3.17 0.62 21.73
C MET A 94 4.13 -0.04 22.75
N LEU A 95 5.04 -0.90 22.30
CA LEU A 95 6.06 -1.53 23.14
C LEU A 95 7.28 -0.63 23.45
N GLY A 96 7.25 0.65 23.06
CA GLY A 96 8.33 1.62 23.36
C GLY A 96 9.64 1.36 22.61
N LYS A 97 9.63 0.55 21.55
CA LYS A 97 10.83 0.16 20.79
C LYS A 97 11.15 1.08 19.60
N VAL A 98 10.37 2.13 19.38
CA VAL A 98 10.52 3.06 18.25
C VAL A 98 10.51 4.49 18.80
N LYS A 99 11.56 5.26 18.55
CA LYS A 99 11.57 6.71 18.77
C LYS A 99 10.93 7.36 17.55
N ASP A 100 9.95 8.23 17.75
CA ASP A 100 9.39 9.05 16.67
C ASP A 100 10.50 10.01 16.21
N GLU A 101 11.14 9.70 15.09
CA GLU A 101 11.95 10.66 14.34
C GLU A 101 11.02 11.30 13.30
N THR A 102 10.56 12.51 13.64
CA THR A 102 9.84 13.46 12.77
C THR A 102 10.61 13.78 11.50
#